data_AF-A0A315R0G2-F1
#
_entry.id   AF-A0A315R0G2-F1
#
_cell.length_a   1.000
_cell.length_b   1.000
_cell.length_c   1.000
_cell.angle_alpha   90.00
_cell.angle_beta   90.00
_cell.angle_gamma   90.00
#
_symmetry.space_group_name_H-M   'P 1'
#
loop_
_entity.id
_entity.type
_entity.pdbx_description
1 polymer ?
#
loop_
_entity_poly.entity_id
_entity_poly.type
_entity_poly.pdbx_seq_one_letter_code
_entity_poly.pdbx_strand_id
1 'polypeptide(L)' 'MIKTMIVEDEKLAREELKYLINKEDDFKVVFEAGDGQKALDILT' A
#
# COMPACT_ATOMS: atom_id res chain seq x y z
N MET A 1 10.53 -2.25 11.38
CA MET A 1 10.28 -2.07 9.93
C MET A 1 9.46 -3.22 9.36
N ILE A 2 8.17 -3.00 9.26
CA ILE A 2 7.11 -3.87 8.75
C ILE A 2 6.98 -3.57 7.25
N LYS A 3 7.08 -4.61 6.41
CA LYS A 3 6.84 -4.46 4.97
C LYS A 3 5.33 -4.40 4.73
N THR A 4 4.88 -3.35 4.05
CA THR A 4 3.46 -3.04 3.88
C THR A 4 3.08 -2.98 2.42
N MET A 5 1.95 -3.60 2.05
CA MET A 5 1.28 -3.37 0.77
C MET A 5 -0.01 -2.59 1.04
N ILE A 6 -0.28 -1.56 0.25
CA ILE A 6 -1.56 -0.84 0.30
C ILE A 6 -2.47 -1.37 -0.80
N VAL A 7 -3.68 -1.78 -0.43
CA VAL A 7 -4.73 -2.20 -1.36
C VAL A 7 -5.93 -1.29 -1.17
N GLU A 8 -6.15 -0.40 -2.14
CA GLU A 8 -7.14 0.68 -2.08
C GLU A 8 -7.51 1.04 -3.52
N ASP A 9 -8.80 1.00 -3.89
CA ASP A 9 -9.26 1.18 -5.26
C ASP A 9 -9.26 2.65 -5.69
N GLU A 10 -9.56 3.57 -4.77
CA GLU A 10 -9.51 5.00 -5.03
C GLU A 10 -8.09 5.55 -4.98
N LYS A 11 -7.59 6.06 -6.11
CA LYS A 11 -6.19 6.53 -6.23
C LYS A 11 -5.83 7.60 -5.21
N LEU A 12 -6.73 8.56 -4.97
CA LEU A 12 -6.48 9.65 -4.03
C LEU A 12 -6.41 9.15 -2.59
N ALA A 13 -7.28 8.23 -2.20
CA ALA A 13 -7.27 7.60 -0.88
C ALA A 13 -5.97 6.80 -0.67
N ARG A 14 -5.48 6.09 -1.70
CA ARG A 14 -4.22 5.37 -1.65
C ARG A 14 -3.01 6.29 -1.47
N GLU A 15 -2.98 7.41 -2.17
CA GLU A 15 -1.92 8.42 -2.05
C GLU A 15 -1.91 9.08 -0.65
N GLU A 16 -3.09 9.40 -0.11
CA GLU A 16 -3.23 9.93 1.26
C GLU A 16 -2.77 8.90 2.31
N LEU A 17 -3.20 7.65 2.19
CA LEU A 17 -2.79 6.57 3.10
C LEU A 17 -1.28 6.35 3.09
N LYS A 18 -0.66 6.36 1.90
CA LYS A 18 0.80 6.26 1.76
C LYS A 18 1.51 7.45 2.41
N TYR A 19 1.00 8.67 2.23
CA TYR A 19 1.55 9.86 2.87
C TYR A 19 1.51 9.76 4.40
N LEU A 20 0.39 9.30 4.97
CA LEU A 20 0.23 9.12 6.41
C LEU A 20 1.14 8.02 6.96
N ILE A 21 1.17 6.84 6.32
CA ILE A 21 1.99 5.70 6.76
C ILE A 21 3.49 6.01 6.71
N ASN A 22 3.95 6.80 5.73
CA ASN A 22 5.36 7.16 5.62
C ASN A 22 5.83 8.13 6.73
N LYS A 23 4.95 8.62 7.60
CA LYS A 23 5.32 9.36 8.83
C LYS A 23 5.76 8.45 9.96
N GLU A 24 5.47 7.15 9.87
CA GLU A 24 5.78 6.15 10.88
C GLU A 24 7.02 5.36 10.45
N ASP A 25 8.10 5.41 11.23
CA ASP A 25 9.36 4.70 10.92
C ASP A 25 9.23 3.16 10.97
N ASP A 26 8.15 2.68 11.58
CA ASP A 26 7.87 1.26 11.72
C ASP A 26 7.41 0.61 10.42
N PHE A 27 6.93 1.38 9.44
CA PHE A 27 6.38 0.84 8.20
C PHE A 27 7.22 1.20 6.98
N LYS A 28 7.23 0.28 6.02
CA LYS A 28 7.80 0.51 4.69
C LYS A 28 6.83 0.02 3.64
N VAL A 29 6.21 0.95 2.93
CA VAL A 29 5.35 0.62 1.78
C VAL A 29 6.23 0.06 0.67
N VAL A 30 6.03 -1.21 0.33
CA VAL A 30 6.79 -1.93 -0.71
C VAL A 30 5.99 -2.12 -1.99
N PHE A 31 4.66 -2.15 -1.90
CA PHE A 31 3.76 -2.35 -3.03
C PHE A 31 2.45 -1.57 -2.84
N GLU A 32 1.81 -1.27 -3.97
CA GLU A 32 0.50 -0.64 -4.05
C GLU A 32 -0.36 -1.42 -5.07
N ALA A 33 -1.61 -1.66 -4.75
CA ALA A 33 -2.58 -2.29 -5.64
C ALA A 33 -3.90 -1.51 -5.62
N GLY A 34 -4.53 -1.39 -6.79
CA GLY A 34 -5.84 -0.74 -6.95
C GLY A 34 -7.01 -1.72 -6.94
N ASP A 35 -6.74 -3.03 -6.81
CA ASP A 35 -7.74 -4.07 -6.78
C ASP A 35 -7.16 -5.36 -6.20
N GLY A 36 -8.03 -6.31 -5.86
CA GLY A 36 -7.63 -7.58 -5.26
C GLY A 36 -6.85 -8.49 -6.20
N GLN A 37 -7.10 -8.45 -7.51
CA GLN A 37 -6.38 -9.31 -8.45
C GLN A 37 -4.92 -8.87 -8.57
N LYS A 38 -4.65 -7.57 -8.74
CA LYS A 38 -3.28 -7.04 -8.72
C LYS A 38 -2.57 -7.31 -7.41
N ALA A 39 -3.27 -7.23 -6.28
CA ALA A 39 -2.70 -7.57 -4.98
C ALA A 39 -2.29 -9.05 -4.91
N LEU A 40 -3.12 -9.95 -5.44
CA LEU A 40 -2.81 -11.38 -5.50
C LEU A 40 -1.64 -11.65 -6.46
N ASP A 41 -1.63 -11.04 -7.64
CA ASP A 41 -0.56 -11.18 -8.64
C ASP A 41 0.81 -10.73 -8.11
N ILE A 42 0.84 -9.81 -7.15
CA ILE A 42 2.06 -9.36 -6.47
C ILE A 42 2.52 -10.37 -5.39
N LEU A 43 1.58 -11.09 -4.79
CA LEU A 43 1.85 -12.03 -3.68
C LEU A 43 2.25 -13.44 -4.14
N THR A 44 1.90 -13.82 -5.38
CA THR A 44 2.12 -15.15 -5.96
C THR A 44 3.25 -15.18 -6.97
#